data_AF-A0AAX6H5R6-F1
#
_entry.id   AF-A0AAX6H5R6-F1
#
_cell.length_a   1.000
_cell.length_b   1.000
_cell.length_c   1.000
_cell.angle_alpha   90.00
_cell.angle_beta   90.00
_cell.angle_gamma   90.00
#
_symmetry.space_group_name_H-M   'P 1'
#
loop_
_entity.id
_entity.type
_entity.pdbx_description
1 polymer ?
#
loop_
_entity_poly.entity_id
_entity_poly.type
_entity_poly.pdbx_seq_one_letter_code
_entity_poly.pdbx_strand_id
1 'polypeptide(L)'
;MQIIVSSFDAIAGCRASKPYTALALQTISQHFRCLRDAISSQIQSTRKILGEQESASTKGCAISRLRYIEQHLKQQRAMQQFGMMQPHAWRPQRGLPETSVSVLRAWLFEHFLHPYPNDSEKLMLGRQTGLTRSQVSNWFINARVRLWKPMVEEMYKEEFGEAEMDSNSSSECS
;
A
#
# COMPACT_ATOMS: atom_id res chain seq x y z
N MET A 1 19.62 2.18 -22.80
CA MET A 1 20.50 3.27 -23.27
C MET A 1 21.05 3.02 -24.68
N GLN A 2 21.62 1.85 -24.96
CA GLN A 2 22.27 1.57 -26.25
C GLN A 2 21.34 1.71 -27.48
N ILE A 3 20.07 1.32 -27.36
CA ILE A 3 19.07 1.52 -28.42
C ILE A 3 18.87 3.02 -28.75
N ILE A 4 18.79 3.86 -27.71
CA ILE A 4 18.59 5.32 -27.85
C ILE A 4 19.84 5.97 -28.48
N VAL A 5 21.03 5.54 -28.04
CA VAL A 5 22.33 5.96 -28.59
C VAL A 5 22.40 5.68 -30.10
N SER A 6 22.07 4.44 -30.51
CA SER A 6 22.12 4.04 -31.92
C SER A 6 21.11 4.78 -32.79
N SER A 7 19.87 4.96 -32.30
CA SER A 7 18.85 5.72 -33.03
C SER A 7 19.21 7.20 -33.16
N PHE A 8 19.81 7.79 -32.13
CA PHE A 8 20.22 9.19 -32.14
C PHE A 8 21.42 9.41 -33.08
N ASP A 9 22.42 8.54 -33.03
CA ASP A 9 23.58 8.61 -33.93
C ASP A 9 23.19 8.37 -35.41
N ALA A 10 22.13 7.59 -35.67
CA ALA A 10 21.60 7.39 -37.03
C ALA A 10 20.95 8.65 -37.63
N ILE A 11 20.44 9.56 -36.80
CA ILE A 11 19.72 10.77 -37.23
C ILE A 11 20.63 12.01 -37.14
N ALA A 12 21.35 12.17 -36.03
CA ALA A 12 22.17 13.35 -35.73
C ALA A 12 23.65 13.20 -36.16
N GLY A 13 24.03 12.03 -36.65
CA GLY A 13 25.38 11.72 -37.10
C GLY A 13 26.18 10.89 -36.08
N CYS A 14 27.17 10.15 -36.61
CA CYS A 14 27.98 9.21 -35.83
C CYS A 14 28.64 9.90 -34.63
N ARG A 15 28.42 9.37 -33.42
CA ARG A 15 28.93 9.86 -32.13
C ARG A 15 28.27 11.14 -31.59
N ALA A 16 27.25 11.69 -32.23
CA ALA A 16 26.56 12.90 -31.76
C ALA A 16 25.88 12.71 -30.39
N SER A 17 25.47 11.48 -30.04
CA SER A 17 24.84 11.15 -28.76
C SER A 17 25.80 11.08 -27.56
N LYS A 18 27.11 10.94 -27.80
CA LYS A 18 28.11 10.67 -26.76
C LYS A 18 28.14 11.68 -25.59
N PRO A 19 28.17 13.00 -25.80
CA PRO A 19 28.23 13.94 -24.68
C PRO A 19 26.98 13.88 -23.80
N TYR A 20 25.80 13.74 -24.41
CA TYR A 20 24.52 13.66 -23.70
C TYR A 20 24.39 12.35 -22.92
N THR A 21 24.77 11.24 -23.55
CA THR A 21 24.66 9.90 -22.98
C THR A 21 25.67 9.68 -21.88
N ALA A 22 26.90 10.21 -22.03
CA ALA A 22 27.91 10.22 -20.97
C ALA A 22 27.44 11.04 -19.76
N LEU A 23 26.91 12.24 -19.97
CA LEU A 23 26.39 13.08 -18.90
C LEU A 23 25.21 12.41 -18.17
N ALA A 24 24.26 11.83 -18.91
CA ALA A 24 23.14 11.11 -18.33
C ALA A 24 23.59 9.92 -17.48
N LEU A 25 24.53 9.11 -17.99
CA LEU A 25 25.09 7.97 -17.25
C LEU A 25 25.83 8.42 -15.99
N GLN A 26 26.60 9.51 -16.06
CA GLN A 26 27.31 10.06 -14.91
C GLN A 26 26.34 10.51 -13.81
N THR A 27 25.33 11.30 -14.18
CA THR A 27 24.31 11.82 -13.25
C THR A 27 23.53 10.68 -12.60
N ILE A 28 23.03 9.74 -13.40
CA ILE A 28 22.26 8.60 -12.89
C ILE A 28 23.14 7.75 -11.96
N SER A 29 24.39 7.47 -12.34
CA SER A 29 25.32 6.72 -11.50
C SER A 29 25.63 7.44 -10.19
N GLN A 30 25.74 8.76 -10.20
CA GLN A 30 25.93 9.56 -9.00
C GLN A 30 24.72 9.45 -8.07
N HIS A 31 23.50 9.56 -8.58
CA HIS A 31 22.29 9.38 -7.77
C HIS A 31 22.23 8.00 -7.13
N PHE A 32 22.53 6.94 -7.89
CA PHE A 32 22.57 5.58 -7.33
C PHE A 32 23.65 5.43 -6.26
N ARG A 33 24.84 6.02 -6.45
CA ARG A 33 25.88 6.04 -5.40
C ARG A 33 25.40 6.76 -4.15
N CYS A 34 24.89 7.98 -4.27
CA CYS A 34 24.37 8.73 -3.13
C CYS A 34 23.26 7.98 -2.40
N LEU A 35 22.32 7.37 -3.13
CA LEU A 35 21.25 6.57 -2.54
C LEU A 35 21.80 5.34 -1.80
N ARG A 36 22.71 4.60 -2.43
CA ARG A 36 23.36 3.43 -1.82
C ARG A 36 24.11 3.81 -0.55
N ASP A 37 24.85 4.92 -0.59
CA ASP A 37 25.65 5.39 0.55
C ASP A 37 24.73 5.86 1.69
N ALA A 38 23.63 6.54 1.37
CA ALA A 38 22.61 6.93 2.36
C ALA A 38 21.95 5.71 3.04
N ILE A 39 21.51 4.72 2.26
CA ILE A 39 20.93 3.47 2.79
C ILE A 39 21.96 2.74 3.66
N SER A 40 23.20 2.63 3.19
CA SER A 40 24.27 1.95 3.90
C SER A 40 24.61 2.66 5.22
N SER A 41 24.67 3.99 5.21
CA SER A 41 24.84 4.82 6.41
C SER A 41 23.69 4.63 7.40
N GLN A 42 22.45 4.58 6.90
CA GLN A 42 21.27 4.37 7.75
C GLN A 42 21.26 2.98 8.39
N ILE A 43 21.65 1.93 7.66
CA ILE A 43 21.80 0.57 8.20
C ILE A 43 22.89 0.54 9.27
N GLN A 44 24.05 1.14 9.01
CA GLN A 44 25.15 1.19 9.99
C GLN A 44 24.78 1.97 11.25
N SER A 45 24.12 3.11 11.10
CA SER A 45 23.60 3.91 12.21
C SER A 45 22.60 3.12 13.04
N THR A 46 21.65 2.44 12.39
CA THR A 46 20.66 1.59 13.04
C THR A 46 21.32 0.44 13.79
N ARG A 47 22.31 -0.23 13.19
CA ARG A 47 23.09 -1.31 13.84
C ARG A 47 23.87 -0.83 15.06
N LYS A 48 24.49 0.35 14.97
CA LYS A 48 25.23 0.96 16.09
C LYS A 48 24.30 1.31 17.26
N ILE A 49 23.12 1.86 16.97
CA ILE A 49 22.09 2.16 17.97
C ILE A 49 21.51 0.87 18.57
N LEU A 50 21.39 -0.18 17.76
CA LEU A 50 20.91 -1.49 18.18
C LEU A 50 21.91 -2.26 19.07
N GLY A 51 23.13 -1.74 19.23
CA GLY A 51 24.12 -2.28 20.15
C GLY A 51 24.81 -3.56 19.67
N GLU A 52 24.86 -3.80 18.35
CA GLU A 52 25.51 -4.99 17.77
C GLU A 52 27.05 -4.93 17.73
N GLN A 53 27.68 -3.92 18.36
CA GLN A 53 29.14 -3.86 18.50
C GLN A 53 29.54 -4.37 19.89
N GLU A 54 30.25 -5.50 19.90
CA GLU A 54 30.59 -6.31 21.07
C GLU A 54 31.16 -5.52 22.27
N SER A 55 30.51 -5.65 23.42
CA SER A 55 31.08 -6.04 24.74
C SER A 55 30.22 -5.51 25.90
N ALA A 56 29.88 -6.42 26.81
CA ALA A 56 29.40 -6.22 28.18
C ALA A 56 28.04 -5.50 28.42
N SER A 57 27.18 -6.20 29.18
CA SER A 57 25.95 -5.75 29.86
C SER A 57 24.62 -5.87 29.10
N THR A 58 24.11 -7.11 29.08
CA THR A 58 22.86 -7.59 28.46
C THR A 58 21.57 -6.88 28.91
N LYS A 59 21.56 -6.17 30.06
CA LYS A 59 20.32 -5.58 30.62
C LYS A 59 20.06 -4.12 30.21
N GLY A 60 21.10 -3.35 29.87
CA GLY A 60 20.96 -1.95 29.44
C GLY A 60 20.61 -1.76 27.96
N CYS A 61 21.05 -2.69 27.11
CA CYS A 61 20.91 -2.59 25.65
C CYS A 61 19.45 -2.69 25.18
N ALA A 62 18.66 -3.61 25.76
CA ALA A 62 17.25 -3.81 25.39
C ALA A 62 16.39 -2.57 25.68
N ILE A 63 16.65 -1.87 26.79
CA ILE A 63 15.93 -0.65 27.19
C ILE A 63 16.26 0.51 26.25
N SER A 64 17.51 0.61 25.78
CA SER A 64 17.94 1.63 24.81
C SER A 64 17.34 1.41 23.42
N ARG A 65 17.30 0.15 22.95
CA ARG A 65 16.63 -0.24 21.70
C ARG A 65 15.14 0.11 21.72
N LEU A 66 14.45 -0.22 22.81
CA LEU A 66 13.01 -0.01 22.95
C LEU A 66 12.68 1.49 23.00
N ARG A 67 13.45 2.30 23.75
CA ARG A 67 13.30 3.76 23.77
C ARG A 67 13.49 4.41 22.40
N TYR A 68 14.47 3.94 21.61
CA TYR A 68 14.69 4.45 20.25
C TYR A 68 13.51 4.13 19.32
N ILE A 69 13.03 2.88 19.33
CA ILE A 69 11.86 2.47 18.54
C ILE A 69 10.62 3.25 18.96
N GLU A 70 10.40 3.44 20.26
CA GLU A 70 9.26 4.19 20.79
C GLU A 70 9.33 5.68 20.40
N GLN A 71 10.50 6.31 20.51
CA GLN A 71 10.71 7.70 20.11
C GLN A 71 10.51 7.89 18.61
N HIS A 72 11.00 6.97 17.78
CA HIS A 72 10.79 7.00 16.34
C HIS A 72 9.31 6.82 15.98
N LEU A 73 8.60 5.92 16.67
CA LEU A 73 7.16 5.70 16.46
C LEU A 73 6.33 6.92 16.88
N LYS A 74 6.67 7.56 18.01
CA LYS A 74 6.06 8.82 18.46
C LYS A 74 6.31 9.95 17.48
N GLN A 75 7.54 10.09 16.97
CA GLN A 75 7.89 11.10 15.96
C GLN A 75 7.15 10.86 14.65
N GLN A 76 7.05 9.60 14.20
CA GLN A 76 6.30 9.22 13.01
C GLN A 76 4.79 9.46 13.17
N ARG A 77 4.21 9.21 14.35
CA ARG A 77 2.83 9.57 14.68
C ARG A 77 2.60 11.08 14.69
N ALA A 78 3.53 11.85 15.27
CA ALA A 78 3.46 13.31 15.27
C ALA A 78 3.50 13.84 13.83
N MET A 79 4.38 13.31 12.98
CA MET A 79 4.45 13.68 11.56
C MET A 79 3.18 13.32 10.77
N GLN A 80 2.50 12.23 11.13
CA GLN A 80 1.18 11.89 10.55
C GLN A 80 0.08 12.84 11.03
N GLN A 81 0.06 13.20 12.32
CA GLN A 81 -0.92 14.14 12.89
C GLN A 81 -0.79 15.55 12.31
N PHE A 82 0.42 16.00 12.00
CA PHE A 82 0.68 17.29 11.35
C PHE A 82 0.64 17.23 9.80
N GLY A 83 0.21 16.10 9.21
CA GLY A 83 0.01 15.99 7.76
C GLY A 83 1.28 16.05 6.90
N MET A 84 2.48 15.92 7.50
CA MET A 84 3.75 16.01 6.77
C MET A 84 4.13 14.71 6.06
N MET A 85 3.50 13.60 6.43
CA MET A 85 3.51 12.36 5.66
C MET A 85 2.27 12.32 4.75
N GLN A 86 2.27 13.15 3.70
CA GLN A 86 1.33 12.99 2.59
C GLN A 86 1.54 11.58 2.00
N PRO A 87 0.53 10.69 1.92
CA PRO A 87 0.65 9.45 1.17
C PRO A 87 0.91 9.78 -0.31
N HIS A 88 2.19 9.90 -0.67
CA HIS A 88 2.70 10.16 -2.01
C HIS A 88 2.00 11.36 -2.67
N ALA A 89 2.57 12.56 -2.54
CA ALA A 89 2.04 13.81 -3.13
C ALA A 89 1.69 13.75 -4.65
N TRP A 90 2.10 12.69 -5.35
CA TRP A 90 1.77 12.40 -6.76
C TRP A 90 0.50 11.56 -6.98
N ARG A 91 -0.10 11.01 -5.93
CA ARG A 91 -1.40 10.33 -6.04
C ARG A 91 -2.50 11.33 -5.69
N PRO A 92 -3.48 11.56 -6.58
CA PRO A 92 -4.70 12.25 -6.18
C PRO A 92 -5.24 11.58 -4.92
N GLN A 93 -5.75 12.37 -3.97
CA GLN A 93 -6.41 11.85 -2.78
C GLN A 93 -7.69 11.13 -3.23
N ARG A 94 -7.55 9.85 -3.60
CA ARG A 94 -8.61 9.03 -4.19
C ARG A 94 -9.46 8.47 -3.05
N GLY A 95 -10.63 9.04 -2.83
CA GLY A 95 -11.60 8.49 -1.89
C GLY A 95 -12.59 9.52 -1.38
N LEU A 96 -13.65 9.01 -0.76
CA LEU A 96 -14.57 9.81 0.05
C LEU A 96 -13.97 10.01 1.46
N PRO A 97 -14.39 11.03 2.22
CA PRO A 97 -13.97 11.22 3.60
C PRO A 97 -14.21 9.96 4.44
N GLU A 98 -13.27 9.64 5.35
CA GLU A 98 -13.36 8.43 6.17
C GLU A 98 -14.63 8.39 7.03
N THR A 99 -15.05 9.55 7.55
CA THR A 99 -16.31 9.71 8.30
C THR A 99 -17.53 9.33 7.47
N SER A 100 -17.60 9.81 6.22
CA SER A 100 -18.64 9.45 5.25
C SER A 100 -18.63 7.95 4.95
N VAL A 101 -17.45 7.38 4.71
CA VAL A 101 -17.28 5.95 4.40
C VAL A 101 -17.73 5.06 5.55
N SER A 102 -17.45 5.45 6.80
CA SER A 102 -17.88 4.69 7.98
C SER A 102 -19.40 4.56 8.09
N VAL A 103 -20.15 5.64 7.82
CA VAL A 103 -21.62 5.61 7.78
C VAL A 103 -22.11 4.65 6.68
N LEU A 104 -21.53 4.75 5.48
CA LEU A 104 -21.92 3.88 4.36
C LEU A 104 -21.60 2.40 4.62
N ARG A 105 -20.47 2.10 5.27
CA ARG A 105 -20.12 0.73 5.70
C ARG A 105 -21.07 0.20 6.76
N ALA A 106 -21.47 1.02 7.74
CA ALA A 106 -22.43 0.61 8.75
C ALA A 106 -23.74 0.16 8.11
N TRP A 107 -24.29 0.97 7.19
CA TRP A 107 -25.50 0.61 6.45
C TRP A 107 -25.31 -0.67 5.60
N LEU A 108 -24.15 -0.82 4.94
CA LEU A 108 -23.82 -2.00 4.13
C LEU A 108 -23.88 -3.29 4.96
N PHE A 109 -23.32 -3.28 6.17
CA PHE A 109 -23.30 -4.44 7.05
C PHE A 109 -24.66 -4.70 7.70
N GLU A 110 -25.42 -3.66 8.01
CA GLU A 110 -26.81 -3.81 8.47
C GLU A 110 -27.67 -4.48 7.39
N HIS A 111 -27.43 -4.15 6.11
CA HIS A 111 -28.14 -4.71 4.96
C HIS A 111 -27.31 -5.80 4.25
N PHE A 112 -26.57 -6.62 5.01
CA PHE A 112 -25.60 -7.56 4.45
C PHE A 112 -26.20 -8.55 3.44
N LEU A 113 -27.40 -9.07 3.67
CA LEU A 113 -28.03 -10.02 2.74
C LEU A 113 -28.45 -9.37 1.41
N HIS A 114 -28.85 -8.10 1.44
CA HIS A 114 -29.33 -7.38 0.27
C HIS A 114 -28.84 -5.91 0.28
N PRO A 115 -27.55 -5.67 -0.02
CA PRO A 115 -26.90 -4.36 0.11
C PRO A 115 -27.23 -3.42 -1.07
N TYR A 116 -28.51 -3.25 -1.38
CA TYR A 116 -29.02 -2.40 -2.47
C TYR A 116 -29.93 -1.32 -1.88
N PRO A 117 -29.38 -0.14 -1.56
CA PRO A 117 -30.20 0.93 -1.01
C PRO A 117 -31.22 1.41 -2.06
N ASN A 118 -32.45 1.64 -1.61
CA ASN A 118 -33.48 2.30 -2.41
C ASN A 118 -33.19 3.81 -2.51
N ASP A 119 -33.99 4.53 -3.30
CA ASP A 119 -33.72 5.95 -3.55
C ASP A 119 -33.90 6.86 -2.33
N SER A 120 -34.79 6.47 -1.40
CA SER A 120 -34.97 7.17 -0.12
C SER A 120 -33.74 6.99 0.78
N GLU A 121 -33.23 5.77 0.89
CA GLU A 121 -32.02 5.43 1.66
C GLU A 121 -30.79 6.13 1.09
N LYS A 122 -30.63 6.17 -0.24
CA LYS A 122 -29.54 6.93 -0.87
C LYS A 122 -29.61 8.42 -0.52
N LEU A 123 -30.81 9.00 -0.45
CA LEU A 123 -31.00 10.40 -0.09
C LEU A 123 -30.66 10.63 1.40
N MET A 124 -31.13 9.75 2.28
CA MET A 124 -30.84 9.78 3.71
C MET A 124 -29.33 9.67 3.98
N LEU A 125 -28.66 8.69 3.35
CA LEU A 125 -27.22 8.49 3.47
C LEU A 125 -26.44 9.68 2.90
N GLY A 126 -26.89 10.25 1.79
CA GLY A 126 -26.31 11.48 1.23
C GLY A 126 -26.36 12.65 2.22
N ARG A 127 -27.50 12.83 2.92
CA ARG A 127 -27.65 13.87 3.94
C ARG A 127 -26.73 13.65 5.15
N GLN A 128 -26.60 12.41 5.63
CA GLN A 128 -25.73 12.10 6.77
C GLN A 128 -24.23 12.24 6.44
N THR A 129 -23.86 11.94 5.20
CA THR A 129 -22.44 11.88 4.79
C THR A 129 -21.94 13.13 4.07
N GLY A 130 -22.84 14.05 3.72
CA GLY A 130 -22.55 15.22 2.89
C GLY A 130 -22.30 14.87 1.42
N LEU A 131 -22.74 13.69 0.96
CA LEU A 131 -22.50 13.20 -0.39
C LEU A 131 -23.73 13.33 -1.28
N THR A 132 -23.50 13.49 -2.58
CA THR A 132 -24.57 13.45 -3.57
C THR A 132 -25.13 12.03 -3.72
N ARG A 133 -26.39 11.92 -4.15
CA ARG A 133 -27.05 10.63 -4.44
C ARG A 133 -26.24 9.76 -5.40
N SER A 134 -25.60 10.38 -6.39
CA SER A 134 -24.75 9.68 -7.37
C SER A 134 -23.47 9.13 -6.73
N GLN A 135 -22.81 9.90 -5.86
CA GLN A 135 -21.62 9.43 -5.13
C GLN A 135 -21.95 8.24 -4.22
N VAL A 136 -23.08 8.31 -3.50
CA VAL A 136 -23.57 7.20 -2.67
C VAL A 136 -23.83 5.96 -3.54
N SER A 137 -24.54 6.12 -4.66
CA SER A 137 -24.82 5.03 -5.60
C SER A 137 -23.53 4.37 -6.12
N ASN A 138 -22.57 5.18 -6.58
CA ASN A 138 -21.30 4.70 -7.10
C ASN A 138 -20.48 3.98 -6.02
N TRP A 139 -20.53 4.49 -4.80
CA TRP A 139 -19.86 3.85 -3.67
C TRP A 139 -20.43 2.46 -3.39
N PHE A 140 -21.76 2.30 -3.34
CA PHE A 140 -22.38 0.99 -3.11
C PHE A 140 -22.12 -0.02 -4.23
N ILE A 141 -22.07 0.42 -5.49
CA ILE A 141 -21.65 -0.44 -6.61
C ILE A 141 -20.23 -0.96 -6.38
N ASN A 142 -19.30 -0.08 -6.02
CA ASN A 142 -17.90 -0.45 -5.82
C ASN A 142 -17.70 -1.30 -4.56
N ALA A 143 -18.37 -0.94 -3.46
CA ALA A 143 -18.28 -1.63 -2.18
C ALA A 143 -18.81 -3.06 -2.27
N ARG A 144 -19.92 -3.28 -3.00
CA ARG A 144 -20.43 -4.63 -3.24
C ARG A 144 -19.42 -5.54 -3.93
N VAL A 145 -18.74 -5.02 -4.96
CA VAL A 145 -17.75 -5.81 -5.72
C VAL A 145 -16.48 -6.05 -4.91
N ARG A 146 -16.03 -5.07 -4.13
CA ARG A 146 -14.71 -5.12 -3.47
C ARG A 146 -14.72 -5.66 -2.04
N LEU A 147 -15.83 -5.50 -1.33
CA LEU A 147 -15.93 -5.86 0.08
C LEU A 147 -16.91 -7.01 0.25
N TRP A 148 -18.15 -6.82 -0.20
CA TRP A 148 -19.23 -7.77 0.05
C TRP A 148 -19.04 -9.10 -0.69
N LYS A 149 -18.80 -9.06 -2.02
CA LYS A 149 -18.69 -10.26 -2.85
C LYS A 149 -17.58 -11.21 -2.37
N PRO A 150 -16.35 -10.75 -2.11
CA PRO A 150 -15.31 -11.61 -1.55
C PRO A 150 -15.71 -12.25 -0.22
N MET A 151 -16.30 -11.47 0.71
CA MET A 151 -16.74 -11.99 2.01
C MET A 151 -17.81 -13.07 1.86
N VAL A 152 -18.79 -12.85 0.98
CA VAL A 152 -19.86 -13.82 0.73
C VAL A 152 -19.32 -15.08 0.06
N GLU A 153 -18.44 -14.95 -0.94
CA GLU A 153 -17.78 -16.10 -1.59
C GLU A 153 -16.92 -16.92 -0.62
N GLU A 154 -16.26 -16.27 0.34
CA GLU A 154 -15.49 -16.93 1.39
C GLU A 154 -16.41 -17.71 2.35
N MET A 155 -17.49 -17.09 2.84
CA MET A 155 -18.49 -17.77 3.68
C MET A 155 -19.11 -18.99 2.98
N TYR A 156 -19.47 -18.88 1.70
CA TYR A 156 -20.01 -20.03 0.93
C TYR A 156 -18.98 -21.15 0.75
N LYS A 157 -17.70 -20.83 0.58
CA LYS A 157 -16.64 -21.85 0.49
C LYS A 157 -16.42 -22.55 1.82
N GLU A 158 -16.51 -21.85 2.93
CA GLU A 158 -16.42 -22.46 4.27
C GLU A 158 -17.59 -23.39 4.54
N GLU A 159 -18.82 -23.01 4.17
CA GLU A 159 -20.02 -23.83 4.42
C GLU A 159 -20.16 -25.06 3.49
N PHE A 160 -19.66 -24.98 2.24
CA PHE A 160 -19.89 -26.02 1.22
C PHE A 160 -18.61 -26.64 0.64
N GLY A 161 -17.42 -26.12 0.97
CA GLY A 161 -16.13 -26.55 0.41
C GLY A 161 -15.44 -27.70 1.13
N GLU A 162 -15.87 -28.07 2.34
CA GLU A 162 -15.34 -29.25 3.05
C GLU A 162 -15.93 -30.59 2.55
N ALA A 163 -16.92 -30.57 1.66
CA ALA A 163 -17.62 -31.79 1.22
C ALA A 163 -17.00 -32.51 0.00
N GLU A 164 -16.07 -31.90 -0.74
CA GLU A 164 -15.55 -32.46 -2.01
C GLU A 164 -14.13 -33.05 -1.94
N MET A 165 -13.58 -33.30 -0.75
CA MET A 165 -12.20 -33.80 -0.61
C MET A 165 -12.07 -35.20 0.00
N ASP A 166 -13.16 -35.95 0.18
CA ASP A 166 -13.15 -37.31 0.77
C ASP A 166 -13.63 -38.44 -0.17
N SER A 167 -13.87 -38.19 -1.46
CA SER A 167 -14.41 -39.24 -2.38
C SER A 167 -13.46 -39.79 -3.44
N ASN A 168 -12.17 -39.45 -3.47
CA ASN A 168 -11.26 -39.94 -4.52
C ASN A 168 -10.09 -40.83 -4.05
N SER A 169 -10.29 -41.60 -2.97
CA SER A 169 -9.32 -42.63 -2.56
C SER A 169 -10.01 -43.95 -2.19
N SER A 170 -10.71 -44.58 -3.14
CA SER A 170 -10.89 -46.03 -3.11
C SER A 170 -11.36 -46.55 -4.47
N SER A 171 -10.42 -46.85 -5.37
CA SER A 171 -10.52 -48.01 -6.28
C SER A 171 -9.23 -48.15 -7.10
N GLU A 172 -8.27 -48.91 -6.59
CA GLU A 172 -7.34 -49.66 -7.46
C GLU A 172 -6.83 -50.86 -6.66
N CYS A 173 -7.62 -51.93 -6.68
CA CYS A 173 -7.20 -53.27 -6.31
C CYS A 173 -7.91 -54.25 -7.27
N SER A 174 -7.18 -54.72 -8.28
CA SER A 174 -7.24 -56.06 -8.90
C SER A 174 -6.21 -56.15 -10.01
#